data_AF-A0A127SAY8-F1
#
_entry.id   AF-A0A127SAY8-F1
#
_cell.length_a   1.000
_cell.length_b   1.000
_cell.length_c   1.000
_cell.angle_alpha   90.00
_cell.angle_beta   90.00
_cell.angle_gamma   90.00
#
_symmetry.space_group_name_H-M   'P 1'
#
loop_
_entity.id
_entity.type
_entity.pdbx_description
1 polymer ?
#
loop_
_entity_poly.entity_id
_entity_poly.type
_entity_poly.pdbx_seq_one_letter_code
_entity_poly.pdbx_strand_id
1 'polypeptide(L)'
;MGIKGNLMAIRFFTILLSTFFLTSFVYAQEHVVIRSDWKKFFSDLQAEGAIVIADERQAKHTLSVFDQERAAKRYSPASTFKIPHTLFALDADAVRDEFQVFRWDGVNRSFAGHNQDQDLRSAMRNSTVWVYELFAKEIGDDKARR
;
A
#
# COMPACT_ATOMS: atom_id res chain seq x y z
N MET A 1 49.64 41.44 1.97
CA MET A 1 49.66 39.97 1.84
C MET A 1 48.42 39.43 2.57
N GLY A 2 47.32 39.10 1.90
CA GLY A 2 46.09 38.72 2.64
C GLY A 2 44.81 38.45 1.84
N ILE A 3 44.70 38.89 0.59
CA ILE A 3 43.44 38.76 -0.18
C ILE A 3 43.36 37.44 -0.97
N LYS A 4 44.49 36.87 -1.38
CA LYS A 4 44.53 35.64 -2.21
C LYS A 4 44.17 34.36 -1.46
N GLY A 5 44.40 34.29 -0.14
CA GLY A 5 44.15 33.10 0.69
C GLY A 5 42.65 32.81 0.89
N ASN A 6 41.84 33.85 1.12
CA ASN A 6 40.40 33.71 1.31
C ASN A 6 39.67 33.27 0.04
N LEU A 7 40.10 33.74 -1.14
CA LEU A 7 39.46 33.35 -2.39
C LEU A 7 39.72 31.87 -2.75
N MET A 8 40.88 31.33 -2.39
CA MET A 8 41.21 29.92 -2.57
C MET A 8 40.43 29.04 -1.58
N ALA A 9 40.32 29.44 -0.30
CA ALA A 9 39.52 28.76 0.71
C ALA A 9 38.02 28.75 0.37
N ILE A 10 37.46 29.86 -0.14
CA ILE A 10 36.06 29.94 -0.59
C ILE A 10 35.82 29.04 -1.81
N ARG A 11 36.78 28.93 -2.73
CA ARG A 11 36.71 28.02 -3.89
C ARG A 11 36.81 26.55 -3.50
N PHE A 12 37.64 26.20 -2.53
CA PHE A 12 37.70 24.84 -1.99
C PHE A 12 36.41 24.48 -1.22
N PHE A 13 35.86 25.42 -0.44
CA PHE A 13 34.60 25.20 0.29
C PHE A 13 33.39 25.06 -0.65
N THR A 14 33.34 25.82 -1.75
CA THR A 14 32.28 25.68 -2.77
C THR A 14 32.42 24.40 -3.60
N ILE A 15 33.64 23.91 -3.86
CA ILE A 15 33.86 22.60 -4.51
C ILE A 15 33.51 21.45 -3.57
N LEU A 16 33.81 21.56 -2.27
CA LEU A 16 33.46 20.54 -1.28
C LEU A 16 31.93 20.49 -1.02
N LEU A 17 31.25 21.64 -1.08
CA LEU A 17 29.80 21.72 -0.95
C LEU A 17 29.09 21.21 -2.22
N SER A 18 29.66 21.44 -3.41
CA SER A 18 29.08 20.93 -4.66
C SER A 18 29.26 19.42 -4.84
N THR A 19 30.36 18.83 -4.35
CA THR A 19 30.53 17.37 -4.32
C THR A 19 29.59 16.68 -3.33
N PHE A 20 29.30 17.30 -2.19
CA PHE A 20 28.34 16.77 -1.20
C PHE A 20 26.88 16.79 -1.70
N PHE A 21 26.50 17.78 -2.51
CA PHE A 21 25.18 17.81 -3.15
C PHE A 21 25.05 16.84 -4.34
N LEU A 22 26.14 16.53 -5.06
CA LEU A 22 26.09 15.58 -6.19
C LEU A 22 25.96 14.12 -5.74
N THR A 23 26.53 13.74 -4.59
CA THR A 23 26.50 12.34 -4.10
C THR A 23 25.17 11.91 -3.51
N SER A 24 24.32 12.87 -3.11
CA SER A 24 23.02 12.58 -2.47
C SER A 24 21.91 12.22 -3.48
N PHE A 25 22.09 12.52 -4.77
CA PHE A 25 21.14 12.13 -5.83
C PHE A 25 21.29 10.67 -6.30
N VAL A 26 22.33 9.96 -5.84
CA VAL A 26 22.58 8.56 -6.24
C VAL A 26 21.80 7.55 -5.38
N TYR A 27 21.08 8.00 -4.35
CA TYR A 27 20.30 7.11 -3.49
C TYR A 27 18.89 6.84 -4.05
N ALA A 28 18.67 5.57 -4.43
CA ALA A 28 17.39 4.92 -4.70
C ALA A 28 16.61 5.40 -5.95
N GLN A 29 17.19 5.22 -7.14
CA GLN A 29 16.35 5.10 -8.34
C GLN A 29 15.71 3.71 -8.34
N GLU A 30 14.40 3.66 -8.11
CA GLU A 30 13.59 2.45 -8.22
C GLU A 30 13.71 1.91 -9.65
N HIS A 31 14.16 0.66 -9.79
CA HIS A 31 14.41 0.08 -11.10
C HIS A 31 13.09 -0.46 -11.67
N VAL A 32 12.46 0.32 -12.56
CA VAL A 32 11.19 -0.07 -13.20
C VAL A 32 11.46 -0.87 -14.47
N VAL A 33 10.88 -2.07 -14.54
CA VAL A 33 10.91 -2.99 -15.69
C VAL A 33 9.51 -3.07 -16.27
N ILE A 34 9.32 -2.59 -17.50
CA ILE A 34 8.04 -2.70 -18.20
C ILE A 34 7.87 -4.12 -18.76
N ARG A 35 6.76 -4.77 -18.39
CA ARG A 35 6.42 -6.14 -18.76
C ARG A 35 5.29 -6.19 -19.76
N SER A 36 5.53 -5.65 -20.95
CA SER A 36 4.54 -5.67 -22.05
C SER A 36 4.13 -7.10 -22.45
N ASP A 37 5.00 -8.08 -22.19
CA ASP A 37 4.73 -9.51 -22.38
C ASP A 37 3.59 -10.07 -21.51
N TRP A 38 3.20 -9.38 -20.45
CA TRP A 38 2.08 -9.77 -19.59
C TRP A 38 0.70 -9.42 -20.16
N LYS A 39 0.65 -8.67 -21.28
CA LYS A 39 -0.60 -8.36 -21.99
C LYS A 39 -1.42 -9.61 -22.30
N LYS A 40 -0.75 -10.72 -22.60
CA LYS A 40 -1.39 -12.02 -22.90
C LYS A 40 -2.33 -12.48 -21.79
N PHE A 41 -1.95 -12.33 -20.51
CA PHE A 41 -2.76 -12.79 -19.38
C PHE A 41 -4.13 -12.11 -19.28
N PHE A 42 -4.24 -10.89 -19.82
CA PHE A 42 -5.49 -10.15 -19.89
C PHE A 42 -6.22 -10.38 -21.21
N SER A 43 -5.49 -10.40 -22.33
CA SER A 43 -6.08 -10.58 -23.66
C SER A 43 -6.73 -11.96 -23.82
N ASP A 44 -6.12 -13.01 -23.26
CA ASP A 44 -6.65 -14.38 -23.31
C ASP A 44 -8.01 -14.52 -22.59
N LEU A 45 -8.31 -13.61 -21.66
CA LEU A 45 -9.53 -13.55 -20.87
C LEU A 45 -10.49 -12.43 -21.31
N GLN A 46 -10.18 -11.71 -22.39
CA GLN A 46 -10.91 -10.51 -22.83
C GLN A 46 -11.08 -9.47 -21.70
N ALA A 47 -10.05 -9.33 -20.87
CA ALA A 47 -10.04 -8.43 -19.72
C ALA A 47 -9.09 -7.25 -19.93
N GLU A 48 -9.31 -6.19 -19.15
CA GLU A 48 -8.38 -5.07 -19.01
C GLU A 48 -7.87 -5.01 -17.57
N GLY A 49 -6.57 -4.87 -17.39
CA GLY A 49 -5.98 -4.76 -16.06
C GLY A 49 -4.50 -4.43 -16.10
N ALA A 50 -3.95 -4.24 -14.90
CA ALA A 50 -2.55 -3.95 -14.66
C ALA A 50 -1.98 -4.97 -13.69
N ILE A 51 -0.68 -5.22 -13.77
CA ILE A 51 0.06 -6.01 -12.78
C ILE A 51 1.25 -5.18 -12.35
N VAL A 52 1.43 -5.04 -11.05
CA VAL A 52 2.60 -4.44 -10.43
C VAL A 52 3.20 -5.46 -9.48
N ILE A 53 4.49 -5.76 -9.64
CA ILE A 53 5.24 -6.62 -8.72
C ILE A 53 6.43 -5.82 -8.20
N ALA A 54 6.46 -5.61 -6.89
CA ALA A 54 7.62 -5.08 -6.19
C ALA A 54 8.48 -6.25 -5.69
N ASP A 55 9.71 -6.33 -6.19
CA ASP A 55 10.72 -7.27 -5.69
C ASP A 55 11.62 -6.59 -4.66
N GLU A 56 11.29 -6.84 -3.39
CA GLU A 56 11.95 -6.28 -2.19
C GLU A 56 13.09 -7.18 -1.67
N ARG A 57 13.47 -8.24 -2.39
CA ARG A 57 14.50 -9.20 -1.93
C ARG A 57 15.92 -8.68 -2.07
N GLN A 58 16.14 -7.71 -2.96
CA GLN A 58 17.44 -7.11 -3.23
C GLN A 58 17.53 -5.70 -2.68
N ALA A 59 18.74 -5.26 -2.35
CA ALA A 59 19.00 -3.87 -1.92
C ALA A 59 18.60 -2.82 -2.97
N LYS A 60 18.50 -3.21 -4.24
CA LYS A 60 17.89 -2.40 -5.30
C LYS A 60 16.52 -2.95 -5.61
N HIS A 61 15.49 -2.22 -5.24
CA HIS A 61 14.11 -2.64 -5.46
C HIS A 61 13.81 -2.60 -6.95
N THR A 62 13.19 -3.67 -7.46
CA THR A 62 12.75 -3.75 -8.85
C THR A 62 11.24 -3.76 -8.90
N LEU A 63 10.65 -2.80 -9.63
CA LEU A 63 9.23 -2.80 -9.96
C LEU A 63 9.02 -3.38 -11.35
N SER A 64 8.37 -4.52 -11.46
CA SER A 64 7.88 -5.03 -12.74
C SER A 64 6.44 -4.57 -12.97
N VAL A 65 6.18 -3.85 -14.06
CA VAL A 65 4.88 -3.19 -14.31
C VAL A 65 4.33 -3.55 -15.68
N PHE A 66 3.07 -3.98 -15.73
CA PHE A 66 2.24 -4.03 -16.93
C PHE A 66 1.09 -3.04 -16.83
N ASP A 67 0.87 -2.28 -17.91
CA ASP A 67 -0.09 -1.17 -18.00
C ASP A 67 0.15 -0.10 -16.92
N GLN A 68 1.21 0.69 -17.12
CA GLN A 68 1.65 1.72 -16.17
C GLN A 68 0.62 2.85 -15.99
N GLU A 69 -0.12 3.20 -17.05
CA GLU A 69 -1.16 4.22 -16.98
C GLU A 69 -2.30 3.76 -16.05
N ARG A 70 -2.78 2.54 -16.24
CA ARG A 70 -3.81 1.97 -15.36
C ARG A 70 -3.29 1.74 -13.94
N ALA A 71 -2.04 1.30 -13.78
CA ALA A 71 -1.42 1.11 -12.47
C ALA A 71 -1.34 2.41 -11.65
N ALA A 72 -1.20 3.56 -12.31
CA ALA A 72 -1.18 4.87 -11.65
C ALA A 72 -2.58 5.44 -11.36
N LYS A 73 -3.65 4.83 -11.88
CA LYS A 73 -5.03 5.31 -11.71
C LYS A 73 -5.62 4.80 -10.38
N ARG A 74 -6.28 5.69 -9.64
CA ARG A 74 -6.99 5.35 -8.40
C ARG A 74 -8.33 4.66 -8.70
N TYR A 75 -8.62 3.60 -7.94
CA TYR A 75 -9.88 2.86 -7.95
C TYR A 75 -10.43 2.73 -6.52
N SER A 76 -11.72 2.42 -6.38
CA SER A 76 -12.25 1.99 -5.08
C SER A 76 -11.50 0.74 -4.62
N PRO A 77 -11.01 0.68 -3.36
CA PRO A 77 -10.33 -0.50 -2.86
C PRO A 77 -11.30 -1.69 -2.66
N ALA A 78 -12.61 -1.43 -2.55
CA ALA A 78 -13.61 -2.44 -2.23
C ALA A 78 -13.14 -3.30 -1.03
N SER A 79 -13.17 -4.63 -1.14
CA SER A 79 -12.77 -5.53 -0.06
C SER A 79 -11.27 -5.50 0.28
N THR A 80 -10.38 -4.92 -0.54
CA THR A 80 -8.96 -4.81 -0.15
C THR A 80 -8.76 -3.82 1.01
N PHE A 81 -9.70 -2.89 1.21
CA PHE A 81 -9.71 -1.97 2.36
C PHE A 81 -9.85 -2.68 3.71
N LYS A 82 -10.30 -3.95 3.72
CA LYS A 82 -10.40 -4.75 4.94
C LYS A 82 -9.04 -4.90 5.64
N ILE A 83 -7.93 -4.86 4.91
CA ILE A 83 -6.57 -4.92 5.49
C ILE A 83 -6.32 -3.72 6.43
N PRO A 84 -6.31 -2.45 5.95
CA PRO A 84 -6.14 -1.31 6.86
C PRO A 84 -7.29 -1.17 7.85
N HIS A 85 -8.53 -1.49 7.47
CA HIS A 85 -9.67 -1.37 8.38
C HIS A 85 -9.57 -2.32 9.58
N THR A 86 -9.02 -3.53 9.42
CA THR A 86 -8.71 -4.41 10.55
C THR A 86 -7.65 -3.81 11.47
N LEU A 87 -6.63 -3.14 10.93
CA LEU A 87 -5.62 -2.45 11.75
C LEU A 87 -6.26 -1.31 12.56
N PHE A 88 -7.14 -0.52 11.94
CA PHE A 88 -7.86 0.55 12.64
C PHE A 88 -8.79 0.01 13.73
N ALA A 89 -9.44 -1.12 13.48
CA ALA A 89 -10.32 -1.74 14.47
C ALA A 89 -9.55 -2.25 15.69
N LEU A 90 -8.35 -2.80 15.48
CA LEU A 90 -7.46 -3.22 16.57
C LEU A 90 -6.92 -2.02 17.35
N ASP A 91 -6.45 -0.98 16.65
CA ASP A 91 -5.90 0.24 17.27
C ASP A 91 -6.95 1.03 18.08
N ALA A 92 -8.20 1.04 17.59
CA ALA A 92 -9.31 1.71 18.26
C ALA A 92 -9.99 0.86 19.35
N ASP A 93 -9.46 -0.32 19.68
CA ASP A 93 -10.06 -1.32 20.58
C ASP A 93 -11.48 -1.77 20.17
N ALA A 94 -11.87 -1.59 18.90
CA ALA A 94 -13.15 -2.06 18.36
C ALA A 94 -13.21 -3.59 18.22
N VAL A 95 -12.05 -4.24 18.20
CA VAL A 95 -11.89 -5.69 18.30
C VAL A 95 -10.69 -6.00 19.18
N ARG A 96 -10.86 -6.95 20.11
CA ARG A 96 -9.85 -7.32 21.11
C ARG A 96 -8.66 -8.05 20.48
N ASP A 97 -8.94 -9.05 19.66
CA ASP A 97 -7.95 -9.89 18.97
C ASP A 97 -8.61 -10.68 17.84
N GLU A 98 -7.84 -11.52 17.15
CA GLU A 98 -8.33 -12.36 16.06
C GLU A 98 -9.28 -13.48 16.48
N PHE A 99 -9.41 -13.74 17.78
CA PHE A 99 -10.27 -14.80 18.34
C PHE A 99 -11.62 -14.28 18.82
N GLN A 100 -11.83 -12.96 18.87
CA GLN A 100 -13.14 -12.40 19.18
C GLN A 100 -14.19 -12.86 18.18
N VAL A 101 -15.26 -13.47 18.69
CA VAL A 101 -16.38 -13.96 17.88
C VAL A 101 -17.45 -12.88 17.74
N PHE A 102 -17.78 -12.53 16.50
CA PHE A 102 -18.92 -11.72 16.10
C PHE A 102 -20.09 -12.66 15.80
N ARG A 103 -21.15 -12.58 16.60
CA ARG A 103 -22.33 -13.45 16.43
C ARG A 103 -23.16 -13.03 15.23
N TRP A 104 -23.59 -14.01 14.46
CA TRP A 104 -24.47 -13.79 13.34
C TRP A 104 -25.84 -13.31 13.83
N ASP A 105 -26.39 -12.32 13.12
CA ASP A 105 -27.69 -11.71 13.40
C ASP A 105 -28.88 -12.55 12.92
N GLY A 106 -28.64 -13.72 12.33
CA GLY A 106 -29.68 -14.56 11.74
C GLY A 106 -30.20 -14.06 10.38
N VAL A 107 -29.69 -12.93 9.88
CA VAL A 107 -30.10 -12.37 8.57
C VAL A 107 -29.41 -13.16 7.47
N ASN A 108 -30.22 -13.83 6.65
CA ASN A 108 -29.73 -14.61 5.51
C ASN A 108 -29.28 -13.68 4.38
N ARG A 109 -27.99 -13.73 4.06
CA ARG A 109 -27.33 -12.98 2.98
C ARG A 109 -27.04 -13.90 1.80
N SER A 110 -26.85 -13.32 0.61
CA SER A 110 -26.69 -14.06 -0.65
C SER A 110 -25.47 -14.99 -0.68
N PHE A 111 -24.40 -14.65 0.02
CA PHE A 111 -23.21 -15.49 0.13
C PHE A 111 -23.25 -16.31 1.42
N ALA A 112 -23.31 -17.64 1.29
CA ALA A 112 -23.45 -18.56 2.41
C ALA A 112 -22.39 -18.37 3.51
N GLY A 113 -21.16 -18.01 3.14
CA GLY A 113 -20.08 -17.79 4.11
C GLY A 113 -20.30 -16.58 5.04
N HIS A 114 -21.26 -15.70 4.74
CA HIS A 114 -21.65 -14.57 5.60
C HIS A 114 -22.70 -14.96 6.65
N ASN A 115 -23.33 -16.13 6.54
CA ASN A 115 -24.48 -16.56 7.35
C ASN A 115 -24.06 -17.49 8.49
N GLN A 116 -23.07 -17.05 9.26
CA GLN A 116 -22.47 -17.78 10.36
C GLN A 116 -21.70 -16.80 11.24
N ASP A 117 -21.47 -17.21 12.49
CA ASP A 117 -20.56 -16.49 13.39
C ASP A 117 -19.19 -16.32 12.74
N GLN A 118 -18.53 -15.20 13.03
CA GLN A 118 -17.25 -14.85 12.44
C GLN A 118 -16.21 -14.54 13.49
N ASP A 119 -14.95 -14.77 13.15
CA ASP A 119 -13.80 -14.13 13.77
C ASP A 119 -13.06 -13.28 12.73
N LEU A 120 -11.94 -12.63 13.07
CA LEU A 120 -11.20 -11.83 12.08
C LEU A 120 -10.70 -12.68 10.90
N ARG A 121 -10.34 -13.94 11.14
CA ARG A 121 -9.82 -14.86 10.12
C ARG A 121 -10.90 -15.22 9.11
N SER A 122 -12.09 -15.60 9.56
CA SER A 122 -13.21 -15.96 8.71
C SER A 122 -13.79 -14.73 8.02
N ALA A 123 -13.89 -13.60 8.72
CA ALA A 123 -14.39 -12.34 8.15
C ALA A 123 -13.50 -11.83 7.02
N MET A 124 -12.17 -11.86 7.20
CA MET A 124 -11.22 -11.49 6.14
C MET A 124 -11.29 -12.48 4.96
N ARG A 125 -11.23 -13.79 5.23
CA ARG A 125 -11.25 -14.84 4.20
C ARG A 125 -12.50 -14.82 3.33
N ASN A 126 -13.66 -14.64 3.95
CA ASN A 126 -14.96 -14.65 3.28
C ASN A 126 -15.38 -13.25 2.79
N SER A 127 -14.52 -12.24 2.98
CA SER A 127 -14.87 -10.84 2.75
C SER A 127 -16.21 -10.46 3.39
N THR A 128 -16.46 -10.92 4.62
CA THR A 128 -17.74 -10.75 5.33
C THR A 128 -17.98 -9.29 5.67
N VAL A 129 -18.76 -8.60 4.82
CA VAL A 129 -18.94 -7.14 4.86
C VAL A 129 -19.52 -6.68 6.20
N TRP A 130 -20.50 -7.40 6.74
CA TRP A 130 -21.22 -6.97 7.93
C TRP A 130 -20.35 -6.89 9.19
N VAL A 131 -19.27 -7.68 9.29
CA VAL A 131 -18.30 -7.55 10.40
C VAL A 131 -17.56 -6.22 10.31
N TYR A 132 -17.17 -5.81 9.10
CA TYR A 132 -16.47 -4.55 8.88
C TYR A 132 -17.38 -3.32 8.98
N GLU A 133 -18.69 -3.49 8.79
CA GLU A 133 -19.68 -2.45 9.10
C GLU A 133 -19.78 -2.20 10.61
N LEU A 134 -19.62 -3.24 11.45
CA LEU A 134 -19.52 -3.08 12.90
C LEU A 134 -18.28 -2.27 13.28
N PHE A 135 -17.12 -2.55 12.65
CA PHE A 135 -15.90 -1.78 12.88
C PHE A 135 -16.06 -0.31 12.47
N ALA A 136 -16.65 -0.05 11.30
CA ALA A 136 -16.91 1.32 10.88
C ALA A 136 -17.77 2.08 11.90
N LYS A 137 -18.80 1.43 12.43
CA LYS A 137 -19.68 2.01 13.45
C LYS A 137 -18.95 2.33 14.76
N GLU A 138 -18.08 1.42 15.21
CA GLU A 138 -17.34 1.57 16.46
C GLU A 138 -16.20 2.60 16.36
N ILE A 139 -15.49 2.61 15.22
CA ILE A 139 -14.41 3.58 14.95
C ILE A 139 -15.01 4.99 14.77
N GLY A 140 -16.08 5.11 13.99
CA GLY A 140 -16.73 6.37 13.66
C GLY A 140 -15.96 7.25 12.66
N ASP A 141 -16.67 8.17 12.00
CA ASP A 141 -16.15 8.97 10.88
C ASP A 141 -14.97 9.87 11.25
N ASP A 142 -14.92 10.39 12.47
CA ASP A 142 -13.85 11.31 12.90
C ASP A 142 -12.52 10.59 13.09
N LYS A 143 -12.53 9.37 13.62
CA LYS A 143 -11.32 8.56 13.74
C LYS A 143 -10.93 7.97 12.39
N ALA A 144 -11.90 7.55 11.57
CA ALA A 144 -11.62 6.99 10.25
C ALA A 144 -10.99 7.99 9.25
N ARG A 145 -11.14 9.30 9.49
CA ARG A 145 -10.56 10.38 8.66
C ARG A 145 -9.18 10.87 9.10
N ARG A 146 -8.72 10.50 10.31
CA ARG A 146 -7.44 10.93 10.88
C ARG A 146 -6.35 9.92 10.55
#